data_AF-A0A8J9VP82-F1
#
_entry.id   AF-A0A8J9VP82-F1
#
_cell.length_a   1.000
_cell.length_b   1.000
_cell.length_c   1.000
_cell.angle_alpha   90.00
_cell.angle_beta   90.00
_cell.angle_gamma   90.00
#
_symmetry.space_group_name_H-M   'P 1'
#
loop_
_entity.id
_entity.type
_entity.pdbx_description
1 polymer ?
#
loop_
_entity_poly.entity_id
_entity_poly.type
_entity_poly.pdbx_seq_one_letter_code
_entity_poly.pdbx_strand_id
1 'polypeptide(L)'
;MGEAEDQVNDATLSGPEVTFDNLTILKEFSNIANLVRNEDFLETVPKAKLRRVKWVPMFNCLKQGIFDEMVQEISSMWKFENMPEKLEILEKQKEKFSEINPDNKAWRPQHNVKSQLRASDVANLRKQKTLLESLAKEYEARANKLKKTVTAKRGYLKALQMDIQKYQKKNEEIVTQINEKLRNHEKLVDLIEPNKINIEDISWSQKNVDVQE
;
A
#
# COMPACT_ATOMS: atom_id res chain seq x y z
N MET A 1 -63.80 -24.08 -19.26
CA MET A 1 -64.46 -22.75 -19.22
C MET A 1 -65.07 -22.67 -17.84
N GLY A 2 -64.57 -21.91 -16.88
CA GLY A 2 -63.75 -20.72 -16.95
C GLY A 2 -64.46 -19.74 -16.04
N GLU A 3 -63.98 -19.58 -14.82
CA GLU A 3 -64.27 -18.45 -13.94
C GLU A 3 -63.17 -18.45 -12.87
N ALA A 4 -62.32 -17.43 -12.98
CA ALA A 4 -61.23 -17.16 -12.07
C ALA A 4 -61.82 -16.44 -10.84
N GLU A 5 -61.68 -17.06 -9.67
CA GLU A 5 -61.86 -16.35 -8.40
C GLU A 5 -60.61 -15.50 -8.16
N ASP A 6 -60.70 -14.23 -8.55
CA ASP A 6 -59.81 -13.17 -8.06
C ASP A 6 -60.07 -12.96 -6.57
N GLN A 7 -59.35 -13.72 -5.74
CA GLN A 7 -59.15 -13.34 -4.35
C GLN A 7 -58.24 -12.11 -4.34
N VAL A 8 -58.89 -10.94 -4.30
CA VAL A 8 -58.27 -9.69 -3.88
C VAL A 8 -57.83 -9.89 -2.44
N ASN A 9 -56.58 -10.32 -2.28
CA ASN A 9 -55.86 -10.21 -1.03
C ASN A 9 -55.76 -8.71 -0.72
N ASP A 10 -56.70 -8.25 0.10
CA ASP A 10 -56.59 -7.01 0.87
C ASP A 10 -55.38 -7.15 1.79
N ALA A 11 -54.20 -6.92 1.21
CA ALA A 11 -52.97 -6.81 1.93
C ALA A 11 -53.08 -5.54 2.77
N THR A 12 -53.55 -5.72 3.99
CA THR A 12 -53.39 -4.77 5.08
C THR A 12 -51.89 -4.51 5.26
N LEU A 13 -51.36 -3.55 4.49
CA LEU A 13 -50.02 -3.00 4.60
C LEU A 13 -49.97 -2.11 5.85
N SER A 14 -50.13 -2.73 7.02
CA SER A 14 -49.66 -2.14 8.27
C SER A 14 -48.14 -2.33 8.31
N GLY A 15 -47.44 -1.56 7.46
CA GLY A 15 -46.02 -1.32 7.61
C GLY A 15 -45.79 -0.47 8.87
N PRO A 16 -44.61 -0.55 9.50
CA PRO A 16 -44.28 0.34 10.61
C PRO A 16 -44.44 1.78 10.12
N GLU A 17 -45.30 2.53 10.80
CA GLU A 17 -45.55 3.96 10.60
C GLU A 17 -44.20 4.68 10.74
N VAL A 18 -43.55 4.96 9.60
CA VAL A 18 -42.34 5.77 9.57
C VAL A 18 -42.82 7.21 9.67
N THR A 19 -42.65 7.82 10.84
CA THR A 19 -43.14 9.17 11.10
C THR A 19 -42.21 10.19 10.46
N PHE A 20 -42.76 10.94 9.50
CA PHE A 20 -42.11 12.13 8.95
C PHE A 20 -42.24 13.28 9.96
N ASP A 21 -41.17 13.56 10.70
CA ASP A 21 -41.20 14.50 11.83
C ASP A 21 -40.69 15.91 11.48
N ASN A 22 -40.94 16.38 10.25
CA ASN A 22 -40.65 17.77 9.88
C ASN A 22 -41.84 18.68 10.14
N LEU A 23 -41.85 19.29 11.33
CA LEU A 23 -42.92 20.19 11.78
C LEU A 23 -43.21 21.37 10.82
N THR A 24 -42.22 21.84 10.07
CA THR A 24 -42.42 22.94 9.12
C THR A 24 -43.27 22.48 7.95
N ILE A 25 -42.95 21.32 7.38
CA ILE A 25 -43.68 20.76 6.23
C ILE A 25 -45.07 20.30 6.65
N LEU A 26 -45.21 19.67 7.83
CA LEU A 26 -46.51 19.30 8.39
C LEU A 26 -47.42 20.51 8.60
N LYS A 27 -46.86 21.65 9.03
CA LYS A 27 -47.61 22.90 9.17
C LYS A 27 -48.10 23.41 7.82
N GLU A 28 -47.28 23.36 6.78
CA GLU A 28 -47.70 23.75 5.43
C GLU A 28 -48.77 22.83 4.85
N PHE A 29 -48.69 21.52 5.09
CA PHE A 29 -49.77 20.59 4.73
C PHE A 29 -51.08 20.92 5.44
N SER A 30 -51.01 21.28 6.72
CA SER A 30 -52.19 21.75 7.46
C SER A 30 -52.74 23.06 6.90
N ASN A 31 -51.88 24.01 6.49
CA ASN A 31 -52.30 25.24 5.85
C ASN A 31 -53.00 24.96 4.51
N ILE A 32 -52.48 24.03 3.71
CA ILE A 32 -53.06 23.63 2.42
C ILE A 32 -54.43 22.97 2.63
N ALA A 33 -54.52 22.00 3.54
CA ALA A 33 -55.78 21.33 3.85
C ALA A 33 -56.84 22.32 4.38
N ASN A 34 -56.43 23.37 5.09
CA ASN A 34 -57.32 24.40 5.63
C ASN A 34 -57.46 25.65 4.77
N LEU A 35 -56.90 25.66 3.55
CA LEU A 35 -56.91 26.83 2.67
C LEU A 35 -58.34 27.31 2.36
N VAL A 36 -59.26 26.36 2.20
CA VAL A 36 -60.67 26.65 1.96
C VAL A 36 -61.42 26.66 3.28
N ARG A 37 -62.04 27.80 3.62
CA ARG A 37 -62.83 27.93 4.85
C ARG A 37 -64.18 27.24 4.69
N ASN A 38 -64.80 26.90 5.82
CA ASN A 38 -66.05 26.14 5.81
C ASN A 38 -67.20 26.98 5.22
N GLU A 39 -67.16 28.30 5.40
CA GLU A 39 -68.14 29.24 4.85
C GLU A 39 -68.07 29.25 3.33
N ASP A 40 -66.87 29.41 2.77
CA ASP A 40 -66.63 29.44 1.33
C ASP A 40 -67.05 28.11 0.67
N PHE A 41 -66.81 26.97 1.35
CA PHE A 41 -67.30 25.67 0.88
C PHE A 41 -68.82 25.57 0.85
N LEU A 42 -69.52 26.02 1.91
CA LEU A 42 -70.97 25.94 2.00
C LEU A 42 -71.70 26.79 0.96
N GLU A 43 -71.09 27.88 0.48
CA GLU A 43 -71.62 28.69 -0.62
C GLU A 43 -71.68 27.93 -1.95
N THR A 44 -70.82 26.93 -2.14
CA THR A 44 -70.80 26.08 -3.34
C THR A 44 -71.83 24.94 -3.31
N VAL A 45 -72.37 24.63 -2.13
CA VAL A 45 -73.30 23.51 -1.95
C VAL A 45 -74.73 23.93 -2.36
N PRO A 46 -75.46 23.10 -3.13
CA PRO A 46 -76.83 23.40 -3.50
C PRO A 46 -77.74 23.66 -2.29
N LYS A 47 -78.38 24.83 -2.24
CA LYS A 47 -79.25 25.27 -1.13
C LYS A 47 -80.35 24.26 -0.76
N ALA A 48 -80.85 23.51 -1.74
CA ALA A 48 -81.85 22.45 -1.54
C ALA A 48 -81.35 21.25 -0.70
N LYS A 49 -80.04 21.04 -0.60
CA LYS A 49 -79.40 19.91 0.12
C LYS A 49 -78.73 20.33 1.43
N LEU A 50 -78.70 21.62 1.76
CA LEU A 50 -78.00 22.14 2.95
C LEU A 50 -78.52 21.58 4.27
N ARG A 51 -79.83 21.30 4.37
CA ARG A 51 -80.45 20.74 5.58
C ARG A 51 -80.42 19.22 5.68
N ARG A 52 -80.13 18.52 4.57
CA ARG A 52 -80.24 17.05 4.49
C ARG A 52 -78.93 16.32 4.78
N VAL A 53 -77.80 17.00 4.64
CA VAL A 53 -76.46 16.41 4.80
C VAL A 53 -75.65 17.27 5.75
N LYS A 54 -74.88 16.63 6.63
CA LYS A 54 -73.93 17.28 7.53
C LYS A 54 -72.65 17.65 6.74
N TRP A 55 -72.75 18.68 5.90
CA TRP A 55 -71.70 19.11 4.98
C TRP A 55 -70.42 19.56 5.68
N VAL A 56 -70.50 20.27 6.80
CA VAL A 56 -69.31 20.72 7.54
C VAL A 56 -68.50 19.54 8.10
N PRO A 57 -69.09 18.55 8.80
CA PRO A 57 -68.37 17.33 9.18
C PRO A 57 -67.77 16.58 8.00
N MET A 58 -68.50 16.43 6.89
CA MET A 58 -68.00 15.75 5.69
C MET A 58 -66.81 16.49 5.08
N PHE A 59 -66.86 17.82 5.04
CA PHE A 59 -65.77 18.65 4.56
C PHE A 59 -64.56 18.59 5.48
N ASN A 60 -64.75 18.58 6.79
CA ASN A 60 -63.67 18.36 7.75
C ASN A 60 -63.03 16.96 7.58
N CYS A 61 -63.82 15.92 7.31
CA CYS A 61 -63.28 14.60 6.97
C CYS A 61 -62.47 14.63 5.67
N LEU A 62 -62.92 15.35 4.66
CA LEU A 62 -62.18 15.52 3.40
C LEU A 62 -60.85 16.27 3.63
N LYS A 63 -60.86 17.34 4.42
CA LYS A 63 -59.65 18.07 4.82
C LYS A 63 -58.65 17.17 5.54
N GLN A 64 -59.14 16.37 6.48
CA GLN A 64 -58.33 15.41 7.21
C GLN A 64 -57.76 14.33 6.27
N GLY A 65 -58.58 13.77 5.37
CA GLY A 65 -58.13 12.79 4.39
C GLY A 65 -57.05 13.34 3.46
N ILE A 66 -57.21 14.57 2.96
CA ILE A 66 -56.19 15.25 2.14
C ILE A 66 -54.89 15.43 2.94
N PHE A 67 -54.99 15.85 4.21
CA PHE A 67 -53.82 15.97 5.08
C PHE A 67 -53.12 14.62 5.30
N ASP A 68 -53.88 13.58 5.64
CA ASP A 68 -53.36 12.24 5.90
C ASP A 68 -52.69 11.64 4.66
N GLU A 69 -53.28 11.81 3.47
CA GLU A 69 -52.69 11.38 2.19
C GLU A 69 -51.36 12.10 1.90
N MET A 70 -51.30 13.43 2.11
CA MET A 70 -50.05 14.18 1.95
C MET A 70 -48.96 13.71 2.92
N VAL A 71 -49.33 13.41 4.18
CA VAL A 71 -48.42 12.88 5.20
C VAL A 71 -47.94 11.48 4.84
N GLN A 72 -48.82 10.61 4.35
CA GLN A 72 -48.47 9.26 3.96
C GLN A 72 -47.53 9.24 2.75
N GLU A 73 -47.81 10.06 1.73
CA GLU A 73 -46.99 10.17 0.53
C GLU A 73 -45.59 10.67 0.88
N ILE A 74 -45.48 11.77 1.66
CA ILE A 74 -44.17 12.29 2.04
C ILE A 74 -43.39 11.30 2.92
N SER A 75 -44.06 10.59 3.82
CA SER A 75 -43.42 9.59 4.69
C SER A 75 -42.86 8.43 3.86
N SER A 76 -43.59 8.02 2.82
CA SER A 76 -43.16 7.00 1.87
C SER A 76 -41.94 7.47 1.06
N MET A 77 -41.97 8.68 0.52
CA MET A 77 -40.82 9.28 -0.17
C MET A 77 -39.62 9.45 0.75
N TRP A 78 -39.84 9.89 2.00
CA TRP A 78 -38.80 10.10 3.01
C TRP A 78 -38.05 8.81 3.32
N LYS A 79 -38.80 7.71 3.45
CA LYS A 79 -38.24 6.37 3.65
C LYS A 79 -37.54 5.86 2.39
N PHE A 80 -38.17 5.99 1.23
CA PHE A 80 -37.62 5.53 -0.05
C PHE A 80 -36.26 6.19 -0.36
N GLU A 81 -36.17 7.50 -0.15
CA GLU A 81 -34.93 8.26 -0.35
C GLU A 81 -33.93 8.09 0.79
N ASN A 82 -34.25 7.33 1.83
CA ASN A 82 -33.42 7.13 3.02
C ASN A 82 -32.95 8.47 3.62
N MET A 83 -33.89 9.41 3.72
CA MET A 83 -33.62 10.75 4.20
C MET A 83 -33.05 10.82 5.63
N PRO A 84 -33.45 9.96 6.59
CA PRO A 84 -32.85 9.96 7.93
C PRO A 84 -31.33 9.78 7.89
N GLU A 85 -30.82 8.81 7.13
CA GLU A 85 -29.38 8.57 7.01
C GLU A 85 -28.67 9.74 6.32
N LYS A 86 -29.23 10.27 5.23
CA LYS A 86 -28.67 11.42 4.51
C LYS A 86 -28.55 12.66 5.42
N LEU A 87 -29.55 12.92 6.26
CA LEU A 87 -29.54 14.03 7.22
C LEU A 87 -28.54 13.80 8.36
N GLU A 88 -28.44 12.57 8.88
CA GLU A 88 -27.45 12.22 9.90
C GLU A 88 -26.02 12.39 9.37
N ILE A 89 -25.75 11.94 8.14
CA ILE A 89 -24.46 12.16 7.47
C ILE A 89 -24.16 13.66 7.33
N LEU A 90 -25.17 14.45 6.95
CA LEU A 90 -25.01 15.88 6.78
C LEU A 90 -24.70 16.59 8.12
N GLU A 91 -25.37 16.21 9.21
CA GLU A 91 -25.10 16.79 10.53
C GLU A 91 -23.70 16.39 11.02
N LYS A 92 -23.30 15.11 10.88
CA LYS A 92 -21.94 14.66 11.20
C LYS A 92 -20.88 15.40 10.40
N GLN A 93 -21.13 15.69 9.12
CA GLN A 93 -20.22 16.47 8.30
C GLN A 93 -20.16 17.93 8.75
N LYS A 94 -21.30 18.53 9.06
CA LYS A 94 -21.39 19.89 9.59
C LYS A 94 -20.60 20.03 10.89
N GLU A 95 -20.79 19.14 11.85
CA GLU A 95 -20.00 19.08 13.08
C GLU A 95 -18.50 18.97 12.77
N LYS A 96 -18.10 17.95 12.00
CA LYS A 96 -16.68 17.69 11.65
C LYS A 96 -15.98 18.88 10.98
N PHE A 97 -16.66 19.62 10.11
CA PHE A 97 -16.04 20.67 9.31
C PHE A 97 -16.28 22.10 9.83
N SER A 98 -17.27 22.30 10.71
CA SER A 98 -17.53 23.60 11.35
C SER A 98 -16.39 24.02 12.29
N GLU A 99 -15.74 23.05 12.95
CA GLU A 99 -14.58 23.32 13.82
C GLU A 99 -13.30 23.68 13.05
N ILE A 100 -13.18 23.21 11.81
CA ILE A 100 -11.92 23.27 11.03
C ILE A 100 -11.83 24.53 10.16
N ASN A 101 -12.97 25.17 9.84
CA ASN A 101 -12.99 26.30 8.90
C ASN A 101 -13.93 27.43 9.37
N PRO A 102 -13.48 28.29 10.30
CA PRO A 102 -14.29 29.37 10.88
C PRO A 102 -14.70 30.44 9.85
N ASP A 103 -13.98 30.53 8.73
CA ASP A 103 -14.26 31.50 7.66
C ASP A 103 -15.33 31.00 6.66
N ASN A 104 -15.89 29.80 6.86
CA ASN A 104 -16.94 29.18 6.02
C ASN A 104 -16.61 29.06 4.52
N LYS A 105 -15.37 29.29 4.10
CA LYS A 105 -14.93 29.11 2.71
C LYS A 105 -14.50 27.67 2.49
N ALA A 106 -15.49 26.78 2.44
CA ALA A 106 -15.27 25.43 1.98
C ALA A 106 -15.11 25.44 0.44
N TRP A 107 -14.07 24.75 -0.05
CA TRP A 107 -13.90 24.57 -1.49
C TRP A 107 -15.14 23.87 -2.08
N ARG A 108 -15.61 24.37 -3.24
CA ARG A 108 -16.71 23.77 -4.00
C ARG A 108 -16.16 23.30 -5.34
N PRO A 109 -16.64 22.16 -5.87
CA PRO A 109 -16.27 21.69 -7.20
C PRO A 109 -16.42 22.81 -8.24
N GLN A 110 -15.33 23.18 -8.90
CA GLN A 110 -15.32 24.09 -10.06
C GLN A 110 -15.35 23.30 -11.38
N HIS A 111 -15.69 23.92 -12.51
CA HIS A 111 -15.81 23.23 -13.81
C HIS A 111 -14.57 22.45 -14.28
N ASN A 112 -13.39 22.66 -13.68
CA ASN A 112 -12.17 21.95 -14.02
C ASN A 112 -12.04 20.60 -13.29
N VAL A 113 -12.69 19.56 -13.83
CA VAL A 113 -12.64 18.18 -13.33
C VAL A 113 -11.21 17.64 -13.16
N LYS A 114 -10.28 17.98 -14.07
CA LYS A 114 -8.87 17.53 -13.98
C LYS A 114 -8.19 17.98 -12.69
N SER A 115 -8.47 19.21 -12.26
CA SER A 115 -7.89 19.74 -11.01
C SER A 115 -8.44 19.01 -9.78
N GLN A 116 -9.70 18.60 -9.80
CA GLN A 116 -10.35 17.89 -8.70
C GLN A 116 -9.82 16.46 -8.56
N LEU A 117 -9.69 15.75 -9.68
CA LEU A 117 -9.11 14.42 -9.70
C LEU A 117 -7.68 14.43 -9.17
N ARG A 118 -6.87 15.39 -9.62
CA ARG A 118 -5.51 15.57 -9.08
C ARG A 118 -5.52 15.78 -7.57
N ALA A 119 -6.38 16.64 -7.05
CA ALA A 119 -6.49 16.92 -5.62
C ALA A 119 -6.89 15.66 -4.83
N SER A 120 -7.84 14.87 -5.34
CA SER A 120 -8.22 13.57 -4.78
C SER A 120 -7.04 12.59 -4.72
N ASP A 121 -6.26 12.52 -5.80
CA ASP A 121 -5.15 11.58 -5.91
C ASP A 121 -3.92 11.96 -5.07
N VAL A 122 -3.77 13.24 -4.68
CA VAL A 122 -2.61 13.70 -3.88
C VAL A 122 -2.41 12.88 -2.62
N ALA A 123 -3.47 12.50 -1.91
CA ALA A 123 -3.35 11.74 -0.67
C ALA A 123 -2.77 10.33 -0.93
N ASN A 124 -3.22 9.67 -1.99
CA ASN A 124 -2.72 8.36 -2.39
C ASN A 124 -1.29 8.44 -2.89
N LEU A 125 -0.97 9.43 -3.74
CA LEU A 125 0.38 9.66 -4.23
C LEU A 125 1.36 9.98 -3.10
N ARG A 126 0.94 10.73 -2.07
CA ARG A 126 1.77 10.97 -0.87
C ARG A 126 2.07 9.68 -0.11
N LYS A 127 1.07 8.80 0.09
CA LYS A 127 1.28 7.50 0.74
C LYS A 127 2.25 6.62 -0.05
N GLN A 128 2.06 6.53 -1.37
CA GLN A 128 2.94 5.76 -2.25
C GLN A 128 4.37 6.32 -2.26
N LYS A 129 4.53 7.65 -2.30
CA LYS A 129 5.83 8.31 -2.22
C LYS A 129 6.57 7.93 -0.93
N THR A 130 5.91 8.05 0.22
CA THR A 130 6.53 7.71 1.52
C THR A 130 6.97 6.25 1.57
N LEU A 131 6.15 5.33 1.05
CA LEU A 131 6.50 3.92 0.97
C LEU A 131 7.73 3.68 0.09
N LEU A 132 7.76 4.25 -1.11
CA LEU A 132 8.88 4.10 -2.04
C LEU A 132 10.18 4.69 -1.47
N GLU A 133 10.10 5.86 -0.82
CA GLU A 133 11.26 6.46 -0.14
C GLU A 133 11.78 5.57 0.99
N SER A 134 10.90 4.93 1.76
CA SER A 134 11.31 4.00 2.82
C SER A 134 12.03 2.76 2.28
N LEU A 135 11.50 2.16 1.20
CA LEU A 135 12.09 1.01 0.54
C LEU A 135 13.45 1.37 -0.08
N ALA A 136 13.54 2.51 -0.76
CA ALA A 136 14.79 2.98 -1.36
C ALA A 136 15.90 3.12 -0.29
N LYS A 137 15.58 3.75 0.85
CA LYS A 137 16.52 3.86 1.99
C LYS A 137 16.94 2.51 2.54
N GLU A 138 16.01 1.56 2.65
CA GLU A 138 16.32 0.21 3.12
C GLU A 138 17.27 -0.53 2.16
N TYR A 139 17.00 -0.48 0.87
CA TYR A 139 17.87 -1.09 -0.15
C TYR A 139 19.25 -0.45 -0.18
N GLU A 140 19.33 0.88 -0.06
CA GLU A 140 20.61 1.60 0.00
C GLU A 140 21.42 1.19 1.24
N ALA A 141 20.78 1.06 2.40
CA ALA A 141 21.44 0.58 3.62
C ALA A 141 21.97 -0.85 3.47
N ARG A 142 21.18 -1.76 2.88
CA ARG A 142 21.59 -3.15 2.58
C ARG A 142 22.77 -3.18 1.61
N ALA A 143 22.70 -2.41 0.52
CA ALA A 143 23.77 -2.31 -0.47
C ALA A 143 25.07 -1.78 0.14
N ASN A 144 24.99 -0.75 0.99
CA ASN A 144 26.14 -0.21 1.70
C ASN A 144 26.76 -1.21 2.68
N LYS A 145 25.94 -2.02 3.36
CA LYS A 145 26.44 -3.11 4.21
C LYS A 145 27.18 -4.17 3.37
N LEU A 146 26.61 -4.60 2.25
CA LEU A 146 27.27 -5.54 1.34
C LEU A 146 28.58 -4.97 0.81
N LYS A 147 28.59 -3.70 0.39
CA LYS A 147 29.79 -3.02 -0.11
C LYS A 147 30.93 -3.06 0.93
N LYS A 148 30.63 -2.76 2.20
CA LYS A 148 31.61 -2.85 3.30
C LYS A 148 32.17 -4.28 3.44
N THR A 149 31.29 -5.28 3.43
CA THR A 149 31.70 -6.70 3.52
C THR A 149 32.59 -7.11 2.34
N VAL A 150 32.23 -6.73 1.12
CA VAL A 150 33.03 -7.04 -0.09
C VAL A 150 34.40 -6.38 -0.01
N THR A 151 34.47 -5.11 0.40
CA THR A 151 35.76 -4.40 0.57
C THR A 151 36.63 -5.09 1.62
N ALA A 152 36.07 -5.49 2.76
CA ALA A 152 36.81 -6.22 3.80
C ALA A 152 37.36 -7.56 3.28
N LYS A 153 36.53 -8.35 2.58
CA LYS A 153 36.96 -9.62 1.99
C LYS A 153 38.05 -9.44 0.92
N ARG A 154 37.94 -8.40 0.08
CA ARG A 154 38.98 -8.04 -0.90
C ARG A 154 40.29 -7.67 -0.21
N GLY A 155 40.24 -6.90 0.87
CA GLY A 155 41.42 -6.56 1.68
C GLY A 155 42.11 -7.80 2.26
N TYR A 156 41.33 -8.71 2.85
CA TYR A 156 41.85 -9.97 3.39
C TYR A 156 42.49 -10.84 2.30
N LEU A 157 41.86 -10.96 1.13
CA LEU A 157 42.40 -11.73 0.01
C LEU A 157 43.72 -11.15 -0.51
N LYS A 158 43.84 -9.81 -0.54
CA LYS A 158 45.10 -9.15 -0.90
C LYS A 158 46.21 -9.43 0.12
N ALA A 159 45.90 -9.43 1.42
CA ALA A 159 46.85 -9.79 2.46
C ALA A 159 47.35 -11.23 2.31
N LEU A 160 46.43 -12.19 2.11
CA LEU A 160 46.79 -13.58 1.82
C LEU A 160 47.66 -13.73 0.58
N GLN A 161 47.36 -12.99 -0.49
CA GLN A 161 48.18 -13.00 -1.70
C GLN A 161 49.62 -12.52 -1.42
N MET A 162 49.79 -11.47 -0.62
CA MET A 162 51.11 -10.99 -0.22
C MET A 162 51.87 -12.01 0.62
N ASP A 163 51.18 -12.69 1.55
CA ASP A 163 51.79 -13.74 2.37
C ASP A 163 52.26 -14.92 1.50
N ILE A 164 51.43 -15.37 0.55
CA ILE A 164 51.80 -16.43 -0.40
C ILE A 164 53.06 -16.03 -1.19
N GLN A 165 53.10 -14.81 -1.74
CA GLN A 165 54.26 -14.32 -2.48
C GLN A 165 55.53 -14.27 -1.61
N LYS A 166 55.39 -13.88 -0.33
CA LYS A 166 56.50 -13.87 0.63
C LYS A 166 57.05 -15.28 0.87
N TYR A 167 56.18 -16.27 1.07
CA TYR A 167 56.61 -17.67 1.27
C TYR A 167 57.20 -18.27 -0.01
N GLN A 168 56.66 -17.95 -1.18
CA GLN A 168 57.22 -18.38 -2.47
C GLN A 168 58.66 -17.86 -2.64
N LYS A 169 58.89 -16.55 -2.42
CA LYS A 169 60.22 -15.97 -2.51
C LYS A 169 61.21 -16.62 -1.53
N LYS A 170 60.79 -16.85 -0.28
CA LYS A 170 61.62 -17.51 0.73
C LYS A 170 61.97 -18.95 0.34
N ASN A 171 61.03 -19.68 -0.26
CA ASN A 171 61.28 -21.02 -0.77
C ASN A 171 62.28 -21.00 -1.94
N GLU A 172 62.17 -20.07 -2.87
CA GLU A 172 63.13 -19.89 -3.97
C GLU A 172 64.56 -19.61 -3.46
N GLU A 173 64.68 -18.76 -2.44
CA GLU A 173 65.96 -18.48 -1.76
C GLU A 173 66.54 -19.75 -1.13
N ILE A 174 65.74 -20.55 -0.42
CA ILE A 174 66.18 -21.82 0.19
C ILE A 174 66.62 -22.81 -0.88
N VAL A 175 65.85 -22.97 -1.97
CA VAL A 175 66.21 -23.87 -3.07
C VAL A 175 67.53 -23.46 -3.71
N THR A 176 67.77 -22.17 -3.87
CA THR A 176 69.03 -21.65 -4.40
C THR A 176 70.20 -21.98 -3.48
N GLN A 177 70.04 -21.80 -2.16
CA GLN A 177 71.07 -22.18 -1.17
C GLN A 177 71.35 -23.69 -1.16
N ILE A 178 70.32 -24.53 -1.29
CA ILE A 178 70.48 -25.99 -1.38
C ILE A 178 71.27 -26.36 -2.63
N ASN A 179 70.91 -25.79 -3.79
CA ASN A 179 71.61 -26.03 -5.05
C ASN A 179 73.08 -25.59 -5.01
N GLU A 180 73.36 -24.46 -4.36
CA GLU A 180 74.73 -23.99 -4.15
C GLU A 180 75.54 -24.96 -3.28
N LYS A 181 74.97 -25.44 -2.17
CA LYS A 181 75.62 -26.48 -1.34
C LYS A 181 75.85 -27.77 -2.11
N LEU A 182 74.87 -28.22 -2.91
CA LEU A 182 75.01 -29.40 -3.77
C LEU A 182 76.19 -29.26 -4.74
N ARG A 183 76.31 -28.12 -5.43
CA ARG A 183 77.46 -27.83 -6.31
C ARG A 183 78.80 -27.82 -5.56
N ASN A 184 78.82 -27.27 -4.34
CA ASN A 184 80.05 -27.26 -3.54
C ASN A 184 80.44 -28.68 -3.10
N HIS A 185 79.47 -29.53 -2.77
CA HIS A 185 79.72 -30.93 -2.47
C HIS A 185 80.19 -31.72 -3.69
N GLU A 186 79.60 -31.50 -4.87
CA GLU A 186 80.04 -32.11 -6.14
C GLU A 186 81.52 -31.79 -6.41
N LYS A 187 81.90 -30.50 -6.34
CA LYS A 187 83.31 -30.08 -6.47
C LYS A 187 84.24 -30.72 -5.44
N LEU A 188 83.77 -30.90 -4.20
CA LEU A 188 84.56 -31.54 -3.15
C LEU A 188 84.74 -33.03 -3.44
N VAL A 189 83.71 -33.71 -3.93
CA VAL A 189 83.82 -35.10 -4.39
C VAL A 189 84.83 -35.20 -5.53
N ASP A 190 84.79 -34.32 -6.53
CA ASP A 190 85.77 -34.29 -7.63
C ASP A 190 87.21 -34.08 -7.13
N LEU A 191 87.40 -33.34 -6.02
CA LEU A 191 88.71 -33.10 -5.38
C LEU A 191 89.21 -34.28 -4.54
N ILE A 192 88.29 -35.03 -3.92
CA ILE A 192 88.61 -36.16 -3.03
C ILE A 192 88.68 -37.47 -3.82
N GLU A 193 87.98 -37.57 -4.95
CA GLU A 193 88.05 -38.74 -5.81
C GLU A 193 89.52 -38.92 -6.23
N PRO A 194 90.20 -39.97 -5.74
CA PRO A 194 91.57 -40.18 -6.12
C PRO A 194 91.59 -40.33 -7.63
N ASN A 195 92.47 -39.60 -8.31
CA ASN A 195 92.83 -39.90 -9.69
C ASN A 195 92.89 -41.42 -9.79
N LYS A 196 92.05 -42.03 -10.63
CA LYS A 196 92.18 -43.44 -10.97
C LYS A 196 93.53 -43.56 -11.66
N ILE A 197 94.58 -43.68 -10.87
CA ILE A 197 95.91 -44.01 -11.35
C ILE A 197 95.71 -45.41 -11.89
N ASN A 198 95.69 -45.51 -13.22
CA ASN A 198 95.73 -46.80 -13.87
C ASN A 198 97.11 -47.38 -13.55
N ILE A 199 97.16 -48.34 -12.62
CA ILE A 199 98.41 -48.90 -12.09
C ILE A 199 99.25 -49.53 -13.22
N GLU A 200 98.64 -49.80 -14.37
CA GLU A 200 99.28 -50.32 -15.58
C GLU A 200 100.24 -49.33 -16.28
N ASP A 201 100.15 -48.02 -16.02
CA ASP A 201 101.01 -47.00 -16.67
C ASP A 201 102.22 -46.55 -15.81
N ILE A 202 102.40 -47.13 -14.61
CA ILE A 202 103.58 -46.83 -13.79
C ILE A 202 104.78 -47.64 -14.32
N SER A 203 105.57 -47.01 -15.19
CA SER A 203 106.90 -47.48 -15.59
C SER A 203 107.85 -47.42 -14.40
N TRP A 204 108.00 -48.55 -13.70
CA TRP A 204 109.09 -48.76 -12.75
C TRP A 204 110.40 -48.96 -13.52
N SER A 205 111.05 -47.87 -13.92
CA SER A 205 112.42 -47.97 -14.43
C SER A 205 113.37 -48.26 -13.27
N GLN A 206 113.79 -49.53 -13.17
CA GLN A 206 114.94 -49.93 -12.37
C GLN A 206 116.16 -49.12 -12.82
N LYS A 207 116.58 -48.18 -11.98
CA LYS A 207 117.87 -47.52 -12.13
C LYS A 207 118.94 -48.57 -11.81
N ASN A 208 119.48 -49.20 -12.84
CA ASN A 208 120.69 -50.00 -12.77
C ASN A 208 121.78 -49.12 -12.14
N VAL A 209 122.24 -49.52 -10.95
CA VAL A 209 123.50 -49.03 -10.40
C VAL A 209 124.57 -49.89 -11.07
N ASP A 210 125.14 -49.36 -12.14
CA ASP A 210 126.28 -49.97 -12.81
C ASP A 210 127.49 -49.99 -11.87
N VAL A 211 128.08 -51.17 -11.80
CA VAL A 211 129.35 -51.51 -11.13
C VAL A 211 130.51 -50.95 -11.97
N GLN A 212 131.50 -50.33 -11.32
CA GLN A 212 132.85 -50.14 -11.89
C GLN A 212 133.88 -50.76 -10.93
N GLU A 213 134.68 -51.65 -11.52
CA GLU A 213 135.91 -52.36 -11.10
C GLU A 213 136.34 -52.35 -9.62
#